data_AF-A0A379ZGF7-F1
#
_entry.id   AF-A0A379ZGF7-F1
#
_cell.length_a   1.000
_cell.length_b   1.000
_cell.length_c   1.000
_cell.angle_alpha   90.00
_cell.angle_beta   90.00
_cell.angle_gamma   90.00
#
_symmetry.space_group_name_H-M   'P 1'
#
loop_
_entity.id
_entity.type
_entity.pdbx_description
1 polymer ?
#
loop_
_entity_poly.entity_id
_entity_poly.type
_entity_poly.pdbx_seq_one_letter_code
_entity_poly.pdbx_strand_id
1 'polypeptide(L)'
;MKLMRTTVASIVAATFSLTAVSAFAAASLTGAGATFPAPVYAKWADSYQKETGNKVNYQGIGSSGGVKQIIANTVDFGASDAPLSDEKLAADGLFQFPTVIGGVVLAVNIPGIKSGELTLDGKTLGDIYLGNVKKMERPGDHQAQPRR
;
A
#
# COMPACT_ATOMS: atom_id res chain seq x y z
N MET A 1 -20.70 -22.88 56.66
CA MET A 1 -21.12 -21.87 55.65
C MET A 1 -20.09 -20.77 55.36
N LYS A 2 -19.29 -20.27 56.33
CA LYS A 2 -18.23 -19.27 56.04
C LYS A 2 -17.12 -19.80 55.11
N LEU A 3 -16.71 -21.05 55.28
CA LEU A 3 -15.63 -21.68 54.49
C LEU A 3 -15.99 -21.85 52.99
N MET A 4 -17.21 -22.31 52.68
CA MET A 4 -17.71 -22.42 51.29
C MET A 4 -17.83 -21.06 50.58
N ARG A 5 -18.18 -19.99 51.33
CA ARG A 5 -18.28 -18.63 50.76
C ARG A 5 -16.91 -18.06 50.39
N THR A 6 -15.88 -18.33 51.20
CA THR A 6 -14.50 -17.93 50.90
C THR A 6 -13.91 -18.71 49.73
N THR A 7 -14.20 -20.00 49.59
CA THR A 7 -13.69 -20.81 48.46
C THR A 7 -14.33 -20.40 47.13
N VAL A 8 -15.64 -20.11 47.11
CA VAL A 8 -16.34 -19.64 45.90
C VAL A 8 -15.87 -18.24 45.50
N ALA A 9 -15.65 -17.34 46.46
CA ALA A 9 -15.13 -15.99 46.17
C ALA A 9 -13.71 -16.02 45.56
N SER A 10 -12.84 -16.92 46.05
CA SER A 10 -11.48 -17.08 45.51
C SER A 10 -11.46 -17.66 44.09
N ILE A 11 -12.38 -18.58 43.76
CA ILE A 11 -12.48 -19.17 42.42
C ILE A 11 -12.97 -18.14 41.40
N VAL A 12 -13.95 -17.30 41.76
CA VAL A 12 -14.48 -16.23 40.90
C VAL A 12 -13.43 -15.13 40.66
N ALA A 13 -12.66 -14.74 41.69
CA ALA A 13 -11.58 -13.77 41.54
C ALA A 13 -10.44 -14.29 40.64
N ALA A 14 -10.11 -15.59 40.74
CA ALA A 14 -9.08 -16.22 39.90
C ALA A 14 -9.52 -16.33 38.43
N THR A 15 -10.81 -16.58 38.15
CA THR A 15 -11.32 -16.62 36.77
C THR A 15 -11.42 -15.23 36.13
N PHE A 16 -11.78 -14.20 36.91
CA PHE A 16 -11.79 -12.81 36.41
C PHE A 16 -10.38 -12.26 36.11
N SER A 17 -9.36 -12.77 36.83
CA SER A 17 -7.96 -12.37 36.60
C SER A 17 -7.36 -12.98 35.34
N LEU A 18 -7.85 -14.14 34.87
CA LEU A 18 -7.37 -14.76 33.61
C LEU A 18 -7.97 -14.12 32.35
N THR A 19 -9.16 -13.52 32.42
CA THR A 19 -9.80 -12.86 31.27
C THR A 19 -9.29 -11.45 30.99
N ALA A 20 -8.50 -10.86 31.89
CA ALA A 20 -7.98 -9.49 31.76
C ALA A 20 -6.58 -9.41 31.11
N VAL A 21 -5.93 -10.55 30.81
CA VAL A 21 -4.52 -10.60 30.34
C VAL A 21 -4.40 -10.70 28.81
N SER A 22 -5.49 -10.55 28.05
CA SER A 22 -5.46 -10.70 26.59
C SER A 22 -5.12 -9.41 25.82
N ALA A 23 -4.99 -8.26 26.50
CA ALA A 23 -4.91 -6.94 25.84
C ALA A 23 -3.49 -6.51 25.39
N PHE A 24 -2.44 -7.29 25.67
CA PHE A 24 -1.05 -6.94 25.38
C PHE A 24 -0.32 -7.92 24.44
N ALA A 25 -1.06 -8.79 23.74
CA ALA A 25 -0.44 -9.62 22.71
C ALA A 25 -0.16 -8.75 21.47
N ALA A 26 1.09 -8.74 21.02
CA ALA A 26 1.46 -8.08 19.77
C ALA A 26 0.63 -8.66 18.61
N ALA A 27 -0.11 -7.80 17.92
CA ALA A 27 -0.89 -8.17 16.75
C ALA A 27 0.03 -8.42 15.55
N SER A 28 -0.42 -9.27 14.62
CA SER A 28 0.22 -9.49 13.34
C SER A 28 -0.80 -9.27 12.24
N LEU A 29 -0.58 -8.26 11.40
CA LEU A 29 -1.41 -7.90 10.27
C LEU A 29 -0.70 -8.26 8.97
N THR A 30 -1.47 -8.68 7.99
CA THR A 30 -1.04 -9.02 6.64
C THR A 30 -1.76 -8.14 5.64
N GLY A 31 -1.01 -7.58 4.70
CA GLY A 31 -1.56 -6.81 3.61
C GLY A 31 -0.89 -7.13 2.29
N ALA A 32 -1.60 -6.90 1.20
CA ALA A 32 -1.08 -7.09 -0.14
C ALA A 32 -1.66 -6.08 -1.12
N GLY A 33 -0.87 -5.71 -2.13
CA GLY A 33 -1.38 -4.89 -3.23
C GLY A 33 -0.34 -4.03 -3.92
N ALA A 34 -0.74 -2.78 -4.20
CA ALA A 34 0.02 -1.78 -4.92
C ALA A 34 1.52 -1.76 -4.59
N THR A 35 2.37 -1.81 -5.61
CA THR A 35 3.82 -1.67 -5.43
C THR A 35 4.24 -0.22 -5.23
N PHE A 36 3.42 0.73 -5.68
CA PHE A 36 3.68 2.16 -5.59
C PHE A 36 3.90 2.65 -4.14
N PRO A 37 3.02 2.37 -3.16
CA PRO A 37 3.25 2.76 -1.76
C PRO A 37 4.08 1.76 -0.96
N ALA A 38 4.53 0.64 -1.56
CA ALA A 38 5.24 -0.40 -0.83
C ALA A 38 6.47 0.11 -0.04
N PRO A 39 7.30 1.04 -0.57
CA PRO A 39 8.44 1.57 0.18
C PRO A 39 8.03 2.34 1.45
N VAL A 40 6.96 3.14 1.39
CA VAL A 40 6.50 3.90 2.56
C VAL A 40 5.81 2.99 3.58
N TYR A 41 5.02 2.01 3.13
CA TYR A 41 4.39 1.03 4.03
C TYR A 41 5.42 0.15 4.73
N ALA A 42 6.47 -0.28 4.05
CA ALA A 42 7.57 -1.01 4.66
C ALA A 42 8.24 -0.18 5.77
N LYS A 43 8.43 1.13 5.53
CA LYS A 43 9.03 2.01 6.55
C LYS A 43 8.10 2.24 7.74
N TRP A 44 6.80 2.39 7.50
CA TRP A 44 5.80 2.51 8.57
C TRP A 44 5.70 1.23 9.38
N ALA A 45 5.69 0.07 8.75
CA ALA A 45 5.68 -1.23 9.44
C ALA A 45 6.90 -1.40 10.35
N ASP A 46 8.10 -1.05 9.88
CA ASP A 46 9.34 -1.05 10.68
C ASP A 46 9.23 -0.16 11.92
N SER A 47 8.82 1.10 11.74
CA SER A 47 8.64 2.04 12.85
C SER A 47 7.55 1.57 13.83
N TYR A 48 6.39 1.15 13.31
CA TYR A 48 5.26 0.70 14.11
C TYR A 48 5.62 -0.53 14.96
N GLN A 49 6.39 -1.46 14.41
CA GLN A 49 6.88 -2.61 15.15
C GLN A 49 7.86 -2.23 16.26
N LYS A 50 8.76 -1.27 16.00
CA LYS A 50 9.71 -0.79 17.03
C LYS A 50 9.01 -0.08 18.19
N GLU A 51 7.96 0.66 17.90
CA GLU A 51 7.23 1.46 18.90
C GLU A 51 6.18 0.67 19.67
N THR A 52 5.53 -0.30 19.01
CA THR A 52 4.35 -0.99 19.58
C THR A 52 4.53 -2.48 19.76
N GLY A 53 5.55 -3.09 19.13
CA GLY A 53 5.72 -4.54 19.04
C GLY A 53 4.81 -5.24 18.01
N ASN A 54 3.80 -4.55 17.47
CA ASN A 54 2.89 -5.11 16.47
C ASN A 54 3.58 -5.25 15.11
N LYS A 55 3.25 -6.30 14.38
CA LYS A 55 3.85 -6.61 13.07
C LYS A 55 2.87 -6.30 11.95
N VAL A 56 3.36 -5.67 10.90
CA VAL A 56 2.63 -5.47 9.65
C VAL A 56 3.46 -6.07 8.53
N ASN A 57 2.97 -7.14 7.90
CA ASN A 57 3.59 -7.77 6.76
C ASN A 57 2.91 -7.31 5.48
N TYR A 58 3.63 -6.61 4.59
CA TYR A 58 3.07 -6.08 3.34
C TYR A 58 3.73 -6.67 2.09
N GLN A 59 2.91 -7.22 1.19
CA GLN A 59 3.36 -7.81 -0.08
C GLN A 59 3.02 -6.91 -1.28
N GLY A 60 4.05 -6.36 -1.93
CA GLY A 60 3.91 -5.61 -3.18
C GLY A 60 3.68 -6.54 -4.38
N ILE A 61 2.42 -6.86 -4.66
CA ILE A 61 2.00 -7.76 -5.76
C ILE A 61 1.23 -7.05 -6.88
N GLY A 62 1.08 -5.74 -6.78
CA GLY A 62 0.29 -4.89 -7.68
C GLY A 62 -1.16 -4.72 -7.21
N SER A 63 -1.77 -3.60 -7.62
CA SER A 63 -3.13 -3.18 -7.19
C SER A 63 -4.19 -4.26 -7.46
N SER A 64 -4.21 -4.82 -8.67
CA SER A 64 -5.15 -5.89 -9.03
C SER A 64 -5.00 -7.14 -8.15
N GLY A 65 -3.78 -7.43 -7.69
CA GLY A 65 -3.52 -8.53 -6.77
C GLY A 65 -4.08 -8.24 -5.38
N GLY A 66 -3.88 -7.02 -4.88
CA GLY A 66 -4.42 -6.59 -3.58
C GLY A 66 -5.94 -6.65 -3.50
N VAL A 67 -6.63 -6.14 -4.53
CA VAL A 67 -8.10 -6.19 -4.62
C VAL A 67 -8.61 -7.65 -4.61
N LYS A 68 -7.96 -8.55 -5.35
CA LYS A 68 -8.33 -9.97 -5.37
C LYS A 68 -8.16 -10.64 -4.00
N GLN A 69 -7.04 -10.36 -3.32
CA GLN A 69 -6.70 -10.99 -2.04
C GLN A 69 -7.64 -10.51 -0.92
N ILE A 70 -7.98 -9.21 -0.87
CA ILE A 70 -8.90 -8.71 0.16
C ILE A 70 -10.33 -9.22 -0.03
N ILE A 71 -10.82 -9.30 -1.28
CA ILE A 71 -12.14 -9.91 -1.58
C ILE A 71 -12.15 -11.41 -1.22
N ALA A 72 -11.03 -12.10 -1.43
CA ALA A 72 -10.88 -13.51 -1.07
C ALA A 72 -10.62 -13.75 0.43
N ASN A 73 -10.56 -12.69 1.25
CA ASN A 73 -10.26 -12.76 2.68
C ASN A 73 -8.94 -13.49 3.01
N THR A 74 -7.93 -13.37 2.14
CA THR A 74 -6.62 -14.00 2.34
C THR A 74 -5.61 -13.08 3.02
N VAL A 75 -5.95 -11.80 3.19
CA VAL A 75 -5.17 -10.76 3.86
C VAL A 75 -6.10 -9.88 4.69
N ASP A 76 -5.55 -9.21 5.71
CA ASP A 76 -6.30 -8.30 6.59
C ASP A 76 -6.64 -6.97 5.89
N PHE A 77 -5.80 -6.53 4.94
CA PHE A 77 -6.08 -5.35 4.13
C PHE A 77 -5.52 -5.45 2.70
N GLY A 78 -6.24 -4.87 1.74
CA GLY A 78 -5.80 -4.68 0.36
C GLY A 78 -5.28 -3.26 0.11
N ALA A 79 -4.36 -3.10 -0.84
CA ALA A 79 -3.89 -1.79 -1.30
C ALA A 79 -4.03 -1.65 -2.81
N SER A 80 -4.57 -0.52 -3.27
CA SER A 80 -4.76 -0.23 -4.68
C SER A 80 -4.54 1.26 -4.96
N ASP A 81 -3.78 1.55 -6.02
CA ASP A 81 -3.65 2.92 -6.56
C ASP A 81 -4.86 3.31 -7.44
N ALA A 82 -5.62 2.31 -7.90
CA ALA A 82 -6.86 2.50 -8.64
C ALA A 82 -8.04 2.39 -7.68
N PRO A 83 -8.77 3.49 -7.41
CA PRO A 83 -9.90 3.45 -6.49
C PRO A 83 -11.02 2.58 -7.05
N LEU A 84 -11.65 1.78 -6.18
CA LEU A 84 -12.87 1.06 -6.52
C LEU A 84 -14.06 2.03 -6.61
N SER A 85 -15.05 1.69 -7.43
CA SER A 85 -16.33 2.39 -7.42
C SER A 85 -17.11 2.10 -6.14
N ASP A 86 -17.96 3.04 -5.74
CA ASP A 86 -18.83 2.88 -4.55
C ASP A 86 -19.71 1.63 -4.64
N GLU A 87 -20.22 1.30 -5.83
CA GLU A 87 -20.99 0.09 -6.08
C GLU A 87 -20.17 -1.17 -5.78
N LYS A 88 -18.91 -1.22 -6.21
CA LYS A 88 -18.03 -2.37 -5.97
C LYS A 88 -17.66 -2.49 -4.49
N LEU A 89 -17.37 -1.36 -3.83
CA LEU A 89 -17.10 -1.32 -2.39
C LEU A 89 -18.30 -1.84 -1.60
N ALA A 90 -19.51 -1.39 -1.93
CA ALA A 90 -20.74 -1.84 -1.27
C ALA A 90 -21.00 -3.34 -1.52
N ALA A 91 -20.83 -3.81 -2.77
CA ALA A 91 -21.06 -5.21 -3.13
C ALA A 91 -20.11 -6.18 -2.42
N ASP A 92 -18.86 -5.77 -2.19
CA ASP A 92 -17.86 -6.60 -1.51
C ASP A 92 -17.77 -6.34 0.01
N GLY A 93 -18.56 -5.41 0.54
CA GLY A 93 -18.47 -5.02 1.95
C GLY A 93 -17.14 -4.38 2.33
N LEU A 94 -16.50 -3.66 1.41
CA LEU A 94 -15.20 -3.04 1.59
C LEU A 94 -15.33 -1.55 1.94
N PHE A 95 -14.37 -1.07 2.73
CA PHE A 95 -14.17 0.35 2.98
C PHE A 95 -12.80 0.78 2.43
N GLN A 96 -12.75 1.95 1.79
CA GLN A 96 -11.54 2.47 1.15
C GLN A 96 -11.21 3.87 1.66
N PHE A 97 -9.95 4.10 2.01
CA PHE A 97 -9.43 5.40 2.41
C PHE A 97 -8.05 5.65 1.79
N PRO A 98 -7.70 6.91 1.45
CA PRO A 98 -6.39 7.25 0.92
C PRO A 98 -5.33 7.28 2.03
N THR A 99 -4.07 7.01 1.67
CA THR A 99 -2.93 7.01 2.61
C THR A 99 -1.89 8.08 2.28
N VAL A 100 -1.37 8.10 1.05
CA VAL A 100 -0.33 9.04 0.60
C VAL A 100 -0.59 9.50 -0.83
N ILE A 101 0.00 10.65 -1.18
CA ILE A 101 0.07 11.15 -2.55
C ILE A 101 1.52 11.03 -3.02
N GLY A 102 1.72 10.59 -4.26
CA GLY A 102 3.03 10.60 -4.90
C GLY A 102 2.90 10.87 -6.41
N GLY A 103 4.03 10.81 -7.11
CA GLY A 103 4.10 11.06 -8.55
C GLY A 103 4.61 9.86 -9.34
N VAL A 104 4.04 9.64 -10.52
CA VAL A 104 4.57 8.71 -11.53
C VAL A 104 5.50 9.49 -12.46
N VAL A 105 6.69 8.96 -12.71
CA VAL A 105 7.69 9.56 -13.59
C VAL A 105 8.12 8.57 -14.67
N LEU A 106 8.57 9.10 -15.81
CA LEU A 106 9.18 8.29 -16.86
C LEU A 106 10.67 8.12 -16.61
N ALA A 107 11.08 6.90 -16.28
CA ALA A 107 12.48 6.54 -16.31
C ALA A 107 12.89 6.27 -17.76
N VAL A 108 13.87 7.02 -18.27
CA VAL A 108 14.39 6.87 -19.64
C VAL A 108 15.89 6.52 -19.61
N ASN A 109 16.34 5.77 -20.61
CA ASN A 109 17.76 5.52 -20.85
C ASN A 109 18.10 6.00 -22.26
N ILE A 110 18.52 7.26 -22.37
CA ILE A 110 18.85 7.90 -23.64
C ILE A 110 20.31 8.36 -23.56
N PRO A 111 21.23 7.77 -24.33
CA PRO A 111 22.63 8.15 -24.32
C PRO A 111 22.82 9.65 -24.57
N GLY A 112 23.59 10.30 -23.69
CA GLY A 112 23.90 11.72 -23.81
C GLY A 112 22.82 12.68 -23.29
N ILE A 113 21.73 12.19 -22.70
CA ILE A 113 20.74 13.00 -21.97
C ILE A 113 20.83 12.65 -20.48
N LYS A 114 20.98 13.66 -19.62
CA LYS A 114 21.02 13.46 -18.16
C LYS A 114 19.62 13.48 -17.55
N SER A 115 19.52 12.97 -16.31
CA SER A 115 18.28 13.01 -15.53
C SER A 115 17.77 14.46 -15.42
N GLY A 116 16.48 14.67 -15.71
CA GLY A 116 15.83 15.98 -15.65
C GLY A 116 16.02 16.88 -16.88
N GLU A 117 16.83 16.50 -17.88
CA GLU A 117 17.03 17.32 -19.08
C GLU A 117 15.94 17.13 -20.15
N LEU A 118 15.29 15.97 -20.17
CA LEU A 118 14.21 15.68 -21.11
C LEU A 118 12.88 16.17 -20.56
N THR A 119 12.19 17.01 -21.35
CA THR A 119 10.79 17.42 -21.10
C THR A 119 9.89 16.82 -22.17
N LEU A 120 8.79 16.19 -21.75
CA LEU A 120 7.78 15.62 -22.65
C LEU A 120 6.41 16.15 -22.25
N ASP A 121 5.61 16.50 -23.26
CA ASP A 121 4.18 16.75 -23.07
C ASP A 121 3.38 15.44 -23.17
N GLY A 122 2.10 15.49 -22.75
CA GLY A 122 1.23 14.32 -22.75
C GLY A 122 0.92 13.77 -24.14
N LYS A 123 0.89 14.63 -25.18
CA LYS A 123 0.61 14.19 -26.54
C LYS A 123 1.78 13.38 -27.11
N THR A 124 2.99 13.92 -26.99
CA THR A 124 4.23 13.28 -27.44
C THR A 124 4.44 11.98 -26.70
N LEU A 125 4.16 11.96 -25.39
CA LEU A 125 4.18 10.72 -24.62
C LEU A 125 3.19 9.68 -25.15
N GLY A 126 1.95 10.08 -25.44
CA GLY A 126 0.96 9.21 -26.05
C GLY A 126 1.43 8.64 -27.39
N ASP A 127 2.00 9.49 -28.26
CA ASP A 127 2.54 9.09 -29.55
C ASP A 127 3.73 8.12 -29.43
N ILE A 128 4.55 8.24 -28.38
CA ILE A 128 5.61 7.27 -28.05
C ILE A 128 5.01 5.92 -27.68
N TYR A 129 4.03 5.88 -26.76
CA TYR A 129 3.40 4.63 -26.31
C TYR A 129 2.60 3.94 -27.42
N LEU A 130 2.05 4.70 -28.38
CA LEU A 130 1.41 4.17 -29.58
C LEU A 130 2.40 3.66 -30.65
N GLY A 131 3.70 3.93 -30.48
CA GLY A 131 4.75 3.54 -31.45
C GLY A 131 4.83 4.45 -32.69
N ASN A 132 4.18 5.62 -32.66
CA ASN A 132 4.26 6.62 -33.73
C ASN A 132 5.62 7.33 -33.72
N VAL A 133 6.20 7.55 -32.53
CA VAL A 133 7.57 8.07 -32.36
C VAL A 133 8.51 6.90 -32.12
N LYS A 134 9.40 6.63 -33.08
CA LYS A 134 10.30 5.44 -33.07
C LYS A 134 11.76 5.77 -32.73
N LYS A 135 12.15 7.04 -32.79
CA LYS A 135 13.49 7.51 -32.45
C LYS A 135 13.39 8.75 -31.57
N MET A 136 14.14 8.71 -30.49
CA MET A 136 14.30 9.82 -29.57
C MET A 136 15.68 10.41 -29.81
N GLU A 137 15.73 11.47 -30.62
CA GLU A 137 16.98 12.14 -30.99
C GLU A 137 17.28 13.28 -30.02
N ARG A 138 18.56 13.67 -29.93
CA ARG A 138 18.97 14.70 -28.98
C ARG A 138 18.42 16.07 -29.43
N PRO A 139 18.05 16.95 -28.48
CA PRO A 139 17.87 18.37 -28.79
C PRO A 139 19.15 18.93 -29.43
N GLY A 140 19.14 19.15 -30.74
CA GLY A 140 20.30 19.60 -31.52
C GLY A 140 20.53 18.86 -32.84
N ASP A 141 19.97 17.65 -32.99
CA ASP A 141 20.21 16.83 -34.19
C ASP A 141 19.37 17.30 -35.40
N HIS A 142 18.26 18.01 -35.18
CA HIS A 142 17.57 18.77 -36.25
C HIS A 142 17.01 20.11 -35.75
N GLN A 143 17.31 21.17 -36.50
CA GLN A 143 16.74 22.52 -36.40
C GLN A 143 15.21 22.47 -36.51
N ALA A 144 14.51 22.39 -35.37
CA ALA A 144 13.17 22.92 -35.10
C ALA A 144 12.58 22.21 -33.87
N GLN A 145 12.75 22.80 -32.70
CA GLN A 145 11.80 22.60 -31.61
C GLN A 145 10.88 23.83 -31.59
N PRO A 146 9.55 23.68 -31.72
CA PRO A 146 8.67 24.79 -31.41
C PRO A 146 8.76 25.01 -29.90
N ARG A 147 9.37 26.12 -29.49
CA ARG A 147 9.19 26.62 -28.14
C ARG A 147 7.72 27.01 -27.99
N ARG A 148 6.96 26.26 -27.21
CA ARG A 148 5.84 26.76 -26.39
C ARG A 148 5.67 25.85 -25.18
#